data_AF-A0A519D7S5-F1
#
_entry.id   AF-A0A519D7S5-F1
#
_cell.length_a   1.000
_cell.length_b   1.000
_cell.length_c   1.000
_cell.angle_alpha   90.00
_cell.angle_beta   90.00
_cell.angle_gamma   90.00
#
_symmetry.space_group_name_H-M   'P 1'
#
loop_
_entity.id
_entity.type
_entity.pdbx_description
1 polymer ?
#
loop_
_entity_poly.entity_id
_entity_poly.type
_entity_poly.pdbx_seq_one_letter_code
_entity_poly.pdbx_strand_id
1 'polypeptide(L)'
;MTEIKTCPATEIDLIVQNDNHGFDENPNLEPPIMHDVLVDGQPAKAGVGSFGAYSTRIVLVFDPPHPEWGGEFSTKYFIFDEKEHGVVNWGYEGKSFHIEKIVKS
;
A
#
# COMPACT_ATOMS: atom_id res chain seq x y z
N MET A 1 -5.56 5.28 -25.78
CA MET A 1 -5.35 5.29 -24.32
C MET A 1 -6.15 4.14 -23.76
N THR A 2 -5.50 3.16 -23.13
CA THR A 2 -6.21 2.06 -22.48
C THR A 2 -6.85 2.63 -21.20
N GLU A 3 -8.16 2.47 -21.05
CA GLU A 3 -8.87 2.91 -19.85
C GLU A 3 -8.40 2.05 -18.67
N ILE A 4 -7.76 2.67 -17.68
CA ILE A 4 -7.35 2.00 -16.44
C ILE A 4 -8.60 1.91 -15.57
N LYS A 5 -9.06 0.69 -15.30
CA LYS A 5 -10.16 0.46 -14.36
C LYS A 5 -9.61 0.37 -12.96
N THR A 6 -10.27 1.04 -12.03
CA THR A 6 -9.90 1.06 -10.61
C THR A 6 -11.11 0.83 -9.71
N CYS A 7 -10.84 0.46 -8.46
CA CYS A 7 -11.81 0.52 -7.37
C CYS A 7 -11.13 1.07 -6.10
N PRO A 8 -11.85 1.75 -5.20
CA PRO A 8 -11.29 2.16 -3.91
C PRO A 8 -10.72 0.95 -3.18
N ALA A 9 -9.50 1.04 -2.68
CA ALA A 9 -8.87 -0.10 -2.02
C ALA A 9 -9.27 -0.16 -0.53
N THR A 10 -9.38 -1.38 0.00
CA THR A 10 -9.43 -1.65 1.44
C THR A 10 -8.10 -2.21 1.93
N GLU A 11 -7.92 -2.27 3.26
CA GLU A 11 -6.74 -2.92 3.85
C GLU A 11 -6.60 -4.38 3.36
N ILE A 12 -7.71 -5.11 3.31
CA ILE A 12 -7.77 -6.52 2.89
C ILE A 12 -7.34 -6.66 1.43
N ASP A 13 -7.75 -5.73 0.57
CA ASP A 13 -7.39 -5.76 -0.86
C ASP A 13 -5.89 -5.62 -1.10
N LEU A 14 -5.17 -5.04 -0.15
CA LEU A 14 -3.75 -4.72 -0.25
C LEU A 14 -2.85 -5.67 0.58
N ILE A 15 -3.39 -6.68 1.25
CA ILE A 15 -2.57 -7.65 1.97
C ILE A 15 -1.58 -8.33 1.02
N VAL A 16 -0.30 -8.29 1.38
CA VAL A 16 0.78 -8.99 0.66
C VAL A 16 0.74 -10.47 1.05
N GLN A 17 0.41 -11.33 0.09
CA GLN A 17 0.17 -12.76 0.35
C GLN A 17 1.44 -13.54 0.70
N ASN A 18 2.58 -13.11 0.15
CA ASN A 18 3.89 -13.70 0.40
C ASN A 18 4.73 -12.86 1.37
N ASP A 19 4.07 -12.09 2.23
CA ASP A 19 4.72 -11.31 3.28
C ASP A 19 5.52 -12.22 4.22
N ASN A 20 6.54 -11.64 4.85
CA ASN A 20 7.29 -12.28 5.92
C ASN A 20 7.28 -11.41 7.18
N HIS A 21 7.15 -12.04 8.34
CA HIS A 21 7.26 -11.38 9.63
C HIS A 21 8.66 -11.61 10.22
N GLY A 22 9.19 -10.64 10.97
CA GLY A 22 10.51 -10.73 11.59
C GLY A 22 10.67 -11.81 12.67
N PHE A 23 9.61 -12.57 12.98
CA PHE A 23 9.63 -13.71 13.91
C PHE A 23 9.43 -15.05 13.20
N ASP A 24 9.30 -15.06 11.87
CA ASP A 24 9.13 -16.30 11.12
C ASP A 24 10.41 -17.14 11.25
N GLU A 25 10.27 -18.39 11.69
CA GLU A 25 11.41 -19.32 11.77
C GLU A 25 11.93 -19.69 10.38
N ASN A 26 11.05 -19.70 9.37
CA ASN A 26 11.35 -19.95 7.96
C ASN A 26 10.69 -18.86 7.09
N PRO A 27 11.27 -17.65 7.03
CA PRO A 27 10.67 -16.53 6.32
C PRO A 27 10.65 -16.77 4.81
N ASN A 28 9.62 -16.25 4.13
CA ASN A 28 9.67 -16.14 2.68
C ASN A 28 10.74 -15.11 2.28
N LEU A 29 11.65 -15.48 1.38
CA LEU A 29 12.75 -14.64 0.90
C LEU A 29 12.48 -14.05 -0.49
N GLU A 30 11.37 -14.43 -1.14
CA GLU A 30 10.95 -13.83 -2.40
C GLU A 30 10.50 -12.38 -2.19
N PRO A 31 10.66 -11.51 -3.21
CA PRO A 31 10.16 -10.14 -3.13
C PRO A 31 8.64 -10.09 -2.88
N PRO A 32 8.15 -9.16 -2.05
CA PRO A 32 6.72 -9.05 -1.76
C PRO A 32 5.92 -8.76 -3.02
N ILE A 33 4.81 -9.48 -3.21
CA ILE A 33 3.87 -9.32 -4.32
C ILE A 33 2.93 -8.17 -3.98
N MET A 34 3.32 -6.98 -4.42
CA MET A 34 2.57 -5.74 -4.23
C MET A 34 1.48 -5.56 -5.28
N HIS A 35 0.45 -4.79 -4.94
CA HIS A 35 -0.70 -4.50 -5.79
C HIS A 35 -0.47 -3.22 -6.60
N ASP A 36 -0.83 -3.23 -7.88
CA ASP A 36 -0.80 -2.03 -8.72
C ASP A 36 -1.92 -1.08 -8.28
N VAL A 37 -1.59 0.18 -7.96
CA VAL A 37 -2.53 1.17 -7.44
C VAL A 37 -2.31 2.56 -8.03
N LEU A 38 -3.28 3.45 -7.82
CA LEU A 38 -3.10 4.89 -7.89
C LEU A 38 -3.19 5.46 -6.47
N VAL A 39 -2.23 6.29 -6.09
CA VAL A 39 -2.23 7.04 -4.82
C VAL A 39 -2.37 8.51 -5.18
N ASP A 40 -3.51 9.13 -4.83
CA ASP A 40 -3.90 10.48 -5.26
C ASP A 40 -3.76 10.66 -6.79
N GLY A 41 -4.06 9.60 -7.54
CA GLY A 41 -3.95 9.57 -9.00
C GLY A 41 -2.53 9.27 -9.54
N GLN A 42 -1.51 9.19 -8.69
CA GLN A 42 -0.15 8.82 -9.09
C GLN A 42 0.06 7.30 -9.08
N PRO A 43 0.61 6.69 -10.16
CA PRO A 43 0.90 5.25 -10.18
C PRO A 43 1.90 4.84 -9.11
N ALA A 44 1.57 3.76 -8.41
CA ALA A 44 2.42 3.16 -7.40
C ALA A 44 2.15 1.65 -7.28
N LYS A 45 2.96 1.00 -6.47
CA LYS A 45 2.66 -0.32 -5.91
C LYS A 45 2.39 -0.18 -4.43
N ALA A 46 1.35 -0.85 -3.93
CA ALA A 46 0.99 -0.82 -2.52
C ALA A 46 0.86 -2.22 -1.91
N GLY A 47 1.14 -2.30 -0.61
CA GLY A 47 0.96 -3.52 0.14
C GLY A 47 0.84 -3.26 1.63
N VAL A 48 0.06 -4.11 2.28
CA VAL A 48 -0.10 -4.18 3.74
C VAL A 48 0.50 -5.49 4.23
N GLY A 49 1.42 -5.39 5.17
CA GLY A 49 2.20 -6.51 5.67
C GLY A 49 3.26 -6.06 6.66
N SER A 50 4.16 -6.94 7.05
CA SER A 50 5.26 -6.69 7.97
C SER A 50 6.55 -6.38 7.24
N PHE A 51 6.72 -6.87 6.00
CA PHE A 51 7.88 -6.61 5.15
C PHE A 51 9.21 -6.95 5.85
N GLY A 52 9.25 -8.08 6.55
CA GLY A 52 10.41 -8.58 7.28
C GLY A 52 10.62 -7.91 8.64
N ALA A 53 9.81 -6.91 8.98
CA ALA A 53 9.84 -6.26 10.28
C ALA A 53 8.85 -6.92 11.25
N TYR A 54 8.66 -6.29 12.42
CA TYR A 54 7.86 -6.85 13.53
C TYR A 54 6.45 -6.27 13.66
N SER A 55 6.02 -5.43 12.71
CA SER A 55 4.72 -4.76 12.81
C SER A 55 4.17 -4.50 11.43
N THR A 56 2.87 -4.74 11.30
CA THR A 56 2.07 -4.40 10.14
C THR A 56 2.22 -2.92 9.80
N ARG A 57 2.36 -2.66 8.50
CA ARG A 57 2.53 -1.35 7.90
C ARG A 57 1.90 -1.36 6.52
N ILE A 58 1.55 -0.17 6.05
CA ILE A 58 1.33 0.07 4.64
C ILE A 58 2.65 0.54 4.02
N VAL A 59 2.99 0.01 2.86
CA VAL A 59 4.14 0.42 2.03
C VAL A 59 3.62 0.83 0.67
N LEU A 60 4.08 1.97 0.18
CA LEU A 60 3.83 2.51 -1.16
C LEU A 60 5.17 2.68 -1.85
N VAL A 61 5.31 2.13 -3.05
CA VAL A 61 6.53 2.24 -3.89
C VAL A 61 6.17 2.96 -5.18
N PHE A 62 6.88 4.06 -5.46
CA PHE A 62 6.59 4.96 -6.57
C PHE A 62 7.65 4.84 -7.67
N ASP A 63 7.19 4.63 -8.90
CA ASP A 63 8.00 4.69 -10.11
C ASP A 63 7.19 5.35 -11.24
N PRO A 64 7.41 6.64 -11.53
CA PRO A 64 8.49 7.50 -11.04
C PRO A 64 8.29 7.97 -9.58
N PRO A 65 9.35 8.46 -8.90
CA PRO A 65 9.29 8.94 -7.51
C PRO A 65 8.18 9.99 -7.25
N HIS A 66 7.54 9.89 -6.08
CA HIS A 66 6.57 10.88 -5.58
C HIS A 66 7.27 12.20 -5.23
N PRO A 67 6.69 13.38 -5.55
CA PRO A 67 7.31 14.67 -5.22
C PRO A 67 7.56 14.89 -3.73
N GLU A 68 6.70 14.34 -2.85
CA GLU A 68 6.84 14.48 -1.39
C GLU A 68 7.62 13.32 -0.75
N TRP A 69 7.43 12.09 -1.23
CA TRP A 69 7.90 10.88 -0.54
C TRP A 69 9.08 10.21 -1.23
N GLY A 70 9.47 10.68 -2.42
CA GLY A 70 10.50 10.03 -3.21
C GLY A 70 10.05 8.65 -3.68
N GLY A 71 10.95 7.66 -3.64
CA GLY A 71 10.67 6.32 -4.17
C GLY A 71 9.77 5.45 -3.29
N GLU A 72 9.66 5.74 -1.99
CA GLU A 72 8.94 4.88 -1.05
C GLU A 72 8.34 5.67 0.11
N PHE A 73 7.12 5.33 0.48
CA PHE A 73 6.47 5.73 1.73
C PHE A 73 6.11 4.48 2.54
N SER A 74 6.37 4.50 3.85
CA SER A 74 5.94 3.42 4.74
C SER A 74 5.58 3.93 6.14
N THR A 75 4.49 3.40 6.69
CA THR A 75 4.08 3.70 8.06
C THR A 75 3.30 2.54 8.68
N LYS A 76 3.50 2.35 9.99
CA LYS A 76 2.68 1.46 10.83
C LYS A 76 1.46 2.15 11.44
N TYR A 77 1.39 3.47 11.30
CA TYR A 77 0.30 4.29 11.81
C TYR A 77 -0.58 4.68 10.63
N PHE A 78 -1.48 3.77 10.24
CA PHE A 78 -2.44 4.01 9.18
C PHE A 78 -3.80 3.42 9.58
N ILE A 79 -4.86 3.96 9.00
CA ILE A 79 -6.22 3.42 9.09
C ILE A 79 -6.98 3.75 7.82
N PHE A 80 -7.64 2.76 7.23
CA PHE A 80 -8.58 2.97 6.14
C PHE A 80 -9.86 3.58 6.70
N ASP A 81 -10.35 4.66 6.10
CA ASP A 81 -11.56 5.32 6.55
C ASP A 81 -12.80 4.44 6.28
N GLU A 82 -13.58 4.16 7.32
CA GLU A 82 -14.77 3.31 7.23
C GLU A 82 -15.93 3.98 6.47
N LYS A 83 -15.93 5.31 6.36
CA LYS A 83 -17.00 6.09 5.73
C LYS A 83 -16.64 6.51 4.32
N GLU A 84 -15.35 6.77 4.07
CA GLU A 84 -14.85 7.21 2.76
C GLU A 84 -13.88 6.18 2.18
N HIS A 85 -14.42 5.24 1.40
CA HIS A 85 -13.64 4.14 0.83
C HIS A 85 -12.45 4.65 0.03
N GLY A 86 -11.30 4.00 0.17
CA GLY A 86 -10.06 4.39 -0.48
C GLY A 86 -9.29 5.48 0.26
N VAL A 87 -9.85 6.17 1.25
CA VAL A 87 -9.08 7.12 2.06
C VAL A 87 -8.28 6.35 3.11
N VAL A 88 -6.99 6.65 3.19
CA VAL A 88 -6.09 6.15 4.24
C VAL A 88 -5.58 7.33 5.05
N ASN A 89 -5.98 7.40 6.31
CA ASN A 89 -5.44 8.35 7.28
C ASN A 89 -4.15 7.79 7.86
N TRP A 90 -3.13 8.63 8.07
CA TRP A 90 -1.84 8.17 8.59
C TRP A 90 -1.14 9.17 9.50
N GLY A 91 -0.26 8.63 10.34
CA GLY A 91 0.46 9.39 11.36
C GLY A 91 -0.49 9.99 12.41
N TYR A 92 -0.10 11.13 12.97
CA TYR A 92 -0.85 11.83 14.02
C TYR A 92 -1.27 13.25 13.62
N GLU A 93 -0.88 13.70 12.41
CA GLU A 93 -1.03 15.08 11.95
C GLU A 93 -2.30 15.30 11.11
N GLY A 94 -3.23 14.32 11.08
CA GLY A 94 -4.43 14.38 10.25
C GLY A 94 -4.15 14.30 8.75
N LYS A 95 -3.04 13.68 8.35
CA LYS A 95 -2.70 13.46 6.95
C LYS A 95 -3.45 12.27 6.39
N SER A 96 -3.78 12.34 5.12
CA SER A 96 -4.41 11.25 4.38
C SER A 96 -3.97 11.24 2.92
N PHE A 97 -4.23 10.13 2.25
CA PHE A 97 -4.20 10.00 0.80
C PHE A 97 -5.34 9.09 0.35
N HIS A 98 -5.76 9.22 -0.90
CA HIS A 98 -6.71 8.31 -1.53
C HIS A 98 -5.97 7.23 -2.32
N ILE A 99 -6.35 5.97 -2.12
CA ILE A 99 -5.76 4.81 -2.80
C ILE A 99 -6.82 4.03 -3.58
N GLU A 100 -6.53 3.81 -4.85
CA GLU A 100 -7.34 3.05 -5.77
C GLU A 100 -6.58 1.84 -6.28
N LYS A 101 -7.15 0.65 -6.13
CA LYS A 101 -6.58 -0.57 -6.69
C LYS A 101 -6.88 -0.67 -8.18
N ILE A 102 -5.85 -0.90 -8.98
CA ILE A 102 -6.01 -1.13 -10.42
C ILE A 102 -6.53 -2.56 -10.61
N VAL A 103 -7.70 -2.69 -11.25
CA VAL A 103 -8.28 -3.99 -11.57
C VAL A 103 -7.88 -4.40 -12.98
N LYS A 104 -7.15 -5.52 -13.08
CA LYS A 104 -6.80 -6.10 -14.38
C LYS A 104 -8.05 -6.68 -15.01
N SER A 105 -8.32 -6.27 -16.25
CA SER A 105 -9.45 -6.75 -17.07
C SER A 105 -9.20 -8.17 -17.57
#